data_AF-A0A485A4G9-F1
#
_entry.id   AF-A0A485A4G9-F1
#
_cell.length_a   1.000
_cell.length_b   1.000
_cell.length_c   1.000
_cell.angle_alpha   90.00
_cell.angle_beta   90.00
_cell.angle_gamma   90.00
#
_symmetry.space_group_name_H-M   'P 1'
#
loop_
_entity.id
_entity.type
_entity.pdbx_description
1 polymer ?
#
loop_
_entity_poly.entity_id
_entity_poly.type
_entity_poly.pdbx_seq_one_letter_code
_entity_poly.pdbx_strand_id
1 'polypeptide(L)'
;MLWLVALFAHADEPGSQYLKAAEAGDARAQYYLADTWFSSRDLSKAEFWAQKSADGGDADAYALLAQIKITNPVDLDYPAAKALAEKATQAGSRAGDVILARILINSQSGQTDYPRAITLLQQASTNAESDFCRRCADAAGADLRQRHGRERRR
;
A
#
# COMPACT_ATOMS: atom_id res chain seq x y z
N MET A 1 32.72 46.28 -4.30
CA MET A 1 32.29 45.41 -5.42
C MET A 1 31.62 44.19 -4.80
N LEU A 2 30.31 44.30 -4.50
CA LEU A 2 29.52 43.19 -4.00
C LEU A 2 29.35 42.18 -5.16
N TRP A 3 30.00 41.03 -5.08
CA TRP A 3 29.60 39.88 -5.87
C TRP A 3 28.51 39.14 -5.11
N LEU A 4 27.29 39.25 -5.63
CA LEU A 4 26.17 38.39 -5.27
C LEU A 4 26.59 36.93 -5.50
N VAL A 5 26.75 36.18 -4.41
CA VAL A 5 26.72 34.73 -4.48
C VAL A 5 25.29 34.36 -4.80
N ALA A 6 25.02 34.08 -6.07
CA ALA A 6 23.79 33.40 -6.47
C ALA A 6 23.80 32.03 -5.79
N LEU A 7 23.04 31.89 -4.69
CA LEU A 7 22.60 30.58 -4.23
C LEU A 7 21.73 30.00 -5.35
N PHE A 8 22.33 29.18 -6.20
CA PHE A 8 21.57 28.31 -7.10
C PHE A 8 20.86 27.29 -6.22
N ALA A 9 19.63 27.60 -5.84
CA ALA A 9 18.66 26.57 -5.52
C ALA A 9 18.45 25.77 -6.81
N HIS A 10 19.28 24.75 -7.03
CA HIS A 10 18.95 23.71 -7.99
C HIS A 10 17.71 23.04 -7.42
N ALA A 11 16.56 23.25 -8.06
CA ALA A 11 15.39 22.46 -7.75
C ALA A 11 15.73 21.02 -8.15
N ASP A 12 16.12 20.21 -7.18
CA ASP A 12 16.36 18.79 -7.41
C ASP A 12 15.07 18.17 -7.97
N GLU A 13 15.22 17.35 -9.01
CA GLU A 13 14.11 16.59 -9.59
C GLU A 13 13.38 15.78 -8.50
N PRO A 14 12.05 15.66 -8.55
CA PRO A 14 11.28 14.87 -7.60
C PRO A 14 11.86 13.46 -7.40
N GLY A 15 12.29 13.17 -6.16
CA GLY A 15 12.80 11.87 -5.77
C GLY A 15 14.24 11.59 -6.21
N SER A 16 15.02 12.62 -6.55
CA SER A 16 16.43 12.50 -6.95
C SER A 16 17.27 11.63 -6.00
N GLN A 17 16.97 11.61 -4.70
CA GLN A 17 17.64 10.78 -3.71
C GLN A 17 17.45 9.26 -3.93
N TYR A 18 16.38 8.86 -4.62
CA TYR A 18 16.07 7.46 -4.90
C TYR A 18 16.53 7.01 -6.29
N LEU A 19 16.79 7.95 -7.21
CA LEU A 19 16.98 7.67 -8.64
C LEU A 19 18.06 6.63 -8.91
N LYS A 20 19.25 6.80 -8.33
CA LYS A 20 20.38 5.89 -8.56
C LYS A 20 20.07 4.44 -8.15
N ALA A 21 19.41 4.25 -7.01
CA ALA A 21 19.02 2.92 -6.54
C ALA A 21 17.85 2.35 -7.36
N ALA A 22 16.88 3.19 -7.73
CA ALA A 22 15.75 2.81 -8.56
C ALA A 22 16.19 2.34 -9.96
N GLU A 23 17.15 3.03 -10.56
CA GLU A 23 17.78 2.65 -11.84
C GLU A 23 18.59 1.36 -11.74
N ALA A 24 19.18 1.08 -10.56
CA ALA A 24 19.87 -0.18 -10.29
C ALA A 24 18.92 -1.37 -10.04
N GLY A 25 17.61 -1.15 -10.04
CA GLY A 25 16.60 -2.20 -9.88
C GLY A 25 16.11 -2.41 -8.45
N ASP A 26 16.46 -1.55 -7.50
CA ASP A 26 15.95 -1.64 -6.13
C ASP A 26 14.45 -1.33 -6.12
N ALA A 27 13.63 -2.36 -5.88
CA ALA A 27 12.18 -2.26 -5.93
C ALA A 27 11.64 -1.22 -4.93
N ARG A 28 12.27 -1.08 -3.76
CA ARG A 28 11.80 -0.15 -2.74
C ARG A 28 12.14 1.30 -3.08
N ALA A 29 13.32 1.54 -3.65
CA ALA A 29 13.68 2.85 -4.19
C ALA A 29 12.79 3.24 -5.38
N GLN A 30 12.44 2.28 -6.25
CA GLN A 30 11.47 2.50 -7.33
C GLN A 30 10.09 2.90 -6.77
N TYR A 31 9.63 2.26 -5.69
CA TYR A 31 8.38 2.64 -5.01
C TYR A 31 8.46 4.09 -4.49
N TYR A 32 9.51 4.45 -3.76
CA TYR A 32 9.64 5.81 -3.22
C TYR A 32 9.75 6.88 -4.30
N LEU A 33 10.44 6.57 -5.41
CA LEU A 33 10.49 7.44 -6.57
C LEU A 33 9.10 7.61 -7.19
N ALA A 34 8.35 6.52 -7.35
CA ALA A 34 6.98 6.55 -7.86
C ALA A 34 6.05 7.39 -6.97
N ASP A 35 6.10 7.21 -5.65
CA ASP A 35 5.30 7.96 -4.68
C ASP A 35 5.64 9.46 -4.69
N THR A 36 6.92 9.79 -4.90
CA THR A 36 7.36 11.18 -5.06
C THR A 36 6.77 11.80 -6.34
N TRP A 37 6.82 11.09 -7.47
CA TRP A 37 6.18 11.55 -8.72
C TRP A 37 4.66 11.67 -8.60
N PHE A 38 4.03 10.74 -7.89
CA PHE A 38 2.59 10.77 -7.61
C PHE A 38 2.21 12.04 -6.83
N SER A 39 2.99 12.37 -5.80
CA SER A 39 2.83 13.59 -5.00
C SER A 39 3.04 14.86 -5.83
N SER A 40 3.99 14.84 -6.76
CA SER A 40 4.22 15.90 -7.74
C SER A 40 3.20 15.95 -8.88
N ARG A 41 2.18 15.08 -8.87
CA ARG A 41 1.10 14.97 -9.87
C ARG A 41 1.55 14.55 -11.28
N ASP A 42 2.77 14.03 -11.43
CA ASP A 42 3.20 13.38 -12.67
C ASP A 42 2.80 11.90 -12.62
N LEU A 43 1.53 11.64 -12.95
CA LEU A 43 0.95 10.30 -12.84
C LEU A 43 1.59 9.31 -13.81
N SER A 44 2.07 9.77 -14.97
CA SER A 44 2.74 8.91 -15.95
C SER A 44 4.08 8.40 -15.43
N LYS A 45 4.91 9.27 -14.83
CA LYS A 45 6.16 8.82 -14.20
C LYS A 45 5.90 7.99 -12.95
N ALA A 46 4.87 8.34 -12.17
CA ALA A 46 4.47 7.55 -11.00
C ALA A 46 4.10 6.12 -11.41
N GLU A 47 3.24 5.96 -12.43
CA GLU A 47 2.80 4.65 -12.92
C GLU A 47 3.99 3.84 -13.46
N PHE A 48 4.89 4.45 -14.22
CA PHE A 48 6.08 3.80 -14.73
C PHE A 48 6.97 3.21 -13.63
N TRP A 49 7.30 4.01 -12.60
CA TRP A 49 8.16 3.56 -11.51
C TRP A 49 7.44 2.59 -10.56
N ALA A 50 6.14 2.79 -10.32
CA ALA A 50 5.34 1.88 -9.53
C ALA A 50 5.23 0.51 -10.20
N GLN A 51 5.08 0.46 -11.53
CA GLN A 51 5.06 -0.80 -12.27
C GLN A 51 6.36 -1.57 -12.12
N LYS A 52 7.51 -0.90 -12.28
CA LYS A 52 8.83 -1.54 -12.05
C LYS A 52 8.98 -2.09 -10.64
N SER A 53 8.56 -1.31 -9.64
CA SER A 53 8.60 -1.72 -8.24
C SER A 53 7.71 -2.93 -7.96
N ALA A 54 6.50 -2.95 -8.54
CA ALA A 54 5.55 -4.06 -8.44
C ALA A 54 6.07 -5.33 -9.13
N ASP A 55 6.75 -5.19 -10.27
CA ASP A 55 7.43 -6.29 -10.98
C ASP A 55 8.62 -6.82 -10.15
N GLY A 56 9.27 -5.95 -9.38
CA GLY A 56 10.29 -6.29 -8.38
C GLY A 56 9.73 -6.87 -7.08
N GLY A 57 8.40 -7.00 -6.94
CA GLY A 57 7.74 -7.66 -5.82
C GLY A 57 7.38 -6.75 -4.63
N ASP A 58 7.49 -5.42 -4.75
CA ASP A 58 7.05 -4.52 -3.69
C ASP A 58 5.51 -4.51 -3.59
N ALA A 59 4.99 -4.88 -2.42
CA ALA A 59 3.55 -4.95 -2.17
C ALA A 59 2.88 -3.56 -2.18
N ASP A 60 3.57 -2.52 -1.72
CA ASP A 60 3.03 -1.16 -1.67
C ASP A 60 2.94 -0.53 -3.07
N ALA A 61 3.74 -1.02 -4.02
CA ALA A 61 3.67 -0.57 -5.40
C ALA A 61 2.35 -0.96 -6.08
N TYR A 62 1.79 -2.14 -5.78
CA TYR A 62 0.44 -2.51 -6.22
C TYR A 62 -0.62 -1.56 -5.65
N ALA A 63 -0.44 -1.13 -4.40
CA ALA A 63 -1.32 -0.18 -3.76
C ALA A 63 -1.24 1.20 -4.46
N LEU A 64 -0.04 1.68 -4.77
CA LEU A 64 0.16 2.93 -5.50
C LEU A 64 -0.43 2.88 -6.92
N LEU A 65 -0.25 1.78 -7.66
CA LEU A 65 -0.89 1.58 -8.97
C LEU A 65 -2.43 1.65 -8.86
N ALA A 66 -3.01 1.01 -7.84
CA ALA A 66 -4.44 1.10 -7.59
C ALA A 66 -4.89 2.54 -7.28
N GLN A 67 -4.12 3.28 -6.48
CA GLN A 67 -4.37 4.71 -6.20
C GLN A 67 -4.35 5.54 -7.48
N ILE A 68 -3.38 5.32 -8.37
CA ILE A 68 -3.26 6.04 -9.65
C ILE A 68 -4.53 5.84 -10.49
N LYS A 69 -5.01 4.60 -10.63
CA LYS A 69 -6.22 4.25 -11.41
C LYS A 69 -7.53 4.85 -10.87
N ILE A 70 -7.56 5.31 -9.61
CA ILE A 70 -8.71 6.04 -9.05
C ILE A 70 -8.45 7.53 -8.82
N THR A 71 -7.28 8.03 -9.24
CA THR A 71 -6.90 9.44 -9.15
C THR A 71 -6.82 10.09 -10.53
N ASN A 72 -6.37 9.35 -11.55
CA ASN A 72 -6.26 9.85 -12.92
C ASN A 72 -7.65 10.01 -13.54
N PRO A 73 -8.15 11.24 -13.80
CA PRO A 73 -9.48 11.41 -14.36
C PRO A 73 -9.61 10.93 -15.80
N VAL A 74 -8.49 10.85 -16.52
CA VAL A 74 -8.43 10.43 -17.93
C VAL A 74 -8.44 8.90 -18.07
N ASP A 75 -7.94 8.20 -17.07
CA ASP A 75 -7.78 6.74 -17.06
C ASP A 75 -8.36 6.15 -15.76
N LEU A 76 -9.57 6.62 -15.42
CA LEU A 76 -10.25 6.23 -14.20
C LEU A 76 -10.82 4.82 -14.36
N ASP A 77 -10.29 3.85 -13.60
CA ASP A 77 -10.69 2.44 -13.67
C ASP A 77 -10.75 1.81 -12.27
N TYR A 78 -11.93 1.88 -11.65
CA TYR A 78 -12.16 1.29 -10.33
C TYR A 78 -12.08 -0.24 -10.32
N PRO A 79 -12.62 -0.99 -11.30
CA PRO A 79 -12.43 -2.44 -11.38
C PRO A 79 -10.95 -2.86 -11.43
N ALA A 80 -10.12 -2.22 -12.27
CA ALA A 80 -8.70 -2.51 -12.32
C ALA A 80 -7.99 -2.11 -11.02
N ALA A 81 -8.34 -0.95 -10.46
CA ALA A 81 -7.81 -0.53 -9.16
C ALA A 81 -8.16 -1.51 -8.04
N LYS A 82 -9.37 -2.08 -8.05
CA LYS A 82 -9.81 -3.09 -7.08
C LYS A 82 -8.93 -4.33 -7.17
N ALA A 83 -8.68 -4.84 -8.37
CA ALA A 83 -7.82 -6.01 -8.58
C ALA A 83 -6.38 -5.76 -8.08
N LEU A 84 -5.83 -4.57 -8.37
CA LEU A 84 -4.50 -4.16 -7.89
C LEU A 84 -4.45 -4.05 -6.36
N ALA A 85 -5.46 -3.43 -5.75
CA ALA A 85 -5.53 -3.28 -4.30
C ALA A 85 -5.74 -4.63 -3.59
N GLU A 86 -6.52 -5.55 -4.17
CA GLU A 86 -6.64 -6.93 -3.67
C GLU A 86 -5.30 -7.68 -3.73
N LYS A 87 -4.52 -7.48 -4.80
CA LYS A 87 -3.16 -8.03 -4.90
C LYS A 87 -2.23 -7.43 -3.83
N ALA A 88 -2.33 -6.12 -3.58
CA ALA A 88 -1.56 -5.44 -2.54
C ALA A 88 -1.87 -6.00 -1.14
N THR A 89 -3.15 -6.16 -0.79
CA THR A 89 -3.61 -6.79 0.46
C THR A 89 -3.10 -8.23 0.58
N GLN A 90 -3.21 -9.03 -0.48
CA GLN A 90 -2.71 -10.42 -0.50
C GLN A 90 -1.19 -10.50 -0.29
N ALA A 91 -0.45 -9.49 -0.76
CA ALA A 91 0.99 -9.35 -0.55
C ALA A 91 1.36 -8.71 0.80
N GLY A 92 0.38 -8.40 1.66
CA GLY A 92 0.60 -7.85 3.00
C GLY A 92 0.81 -6.34 3.06
N SER A 93 0.46 -5.60 2.00
CA SER A 93 0.53 -4.13 2.01
C SER A 93 -0.59 -3.53 2.86
N ARG A 94 -0.20 -2.84 3.94
CA ARG A 94 -1.11 -2.01 4.74
C ARG A 94 -1.71 -0.87 3.91
N ALA A 95 -0.95 -0.29 2.98
CA ALA A 95 -1.47 0.71 2.04
C ALA A 95 -2.54 0.08 1.12
N GLY A 96 -2.31 -1.16 0.69
CA GLY A 96 -3.28 -1.98 -0.05
C GLY A 96 -4.62 -2.10 0.67
N ASP A 97 -4.61 -2.42 1.96
CA ASP A 97 -5.83 -2.54 2.77
C ASP A 97 -6.63 -1.23 2.81
N VAL A 98 -5.95 -0.12 3.04
CA VAL A 98 -6.58 1.21 3.07
C VAL A 98 -7.19 1.57 1.72
N ILE A 99 -6.46 1.32 0.63
CA ILE A 99 -6.91 1.64 -0.73
C ILE A 99 -8.08 0.75 -1.14
N LEU A 100 -8.00 -0.55 -0.85
CA LEU A 100 -9.08 -1.48 -1.12
C LEU A 100 -10.35 -1.10 -0.34
N ALA A 101 -10.23 -0.75 0.94
CA ALA A 101 -11.36 -0.27 1.73
C ALA A 101 -12.03 0.95 1.10
N ARG A 102 -11.23 1.93 0.63
CA ARG A 102 -11.76 3.12 -0.07
C ARG A 102 -12.46 2.76 -1.39
N ILE A 103 -11.93 1.79 -2.13
CA ILE A 103 -12.53 1.31 -3.37
C ILE A 103 -13.87 0.61 -3.07
N LEU A 104 -13.93 -0.28 -2.07
CA LEU A 104 -15.12 -1.07 -1.72
C LEU A 104 -16.31 -0.24 -1.24
N ILE A 105 -16.11 0.99 -0.76
CA ILE A 105 -17.21 1.89 -0.39
C ILE A 105 -17.67 2.78 -1.56
N ASN A 106 -17.00 2.71 -2.71
CA ASN A 106 -17.33 3.49 -3.89
C ASN A 106 -18.14 2.65 -4.89
N SER A 107 -19.33 3.12 -5.25
CA SER A 107 -20.24 2.42 -6.16
C SER A 107 -19.72 2.28 -7.59
N GLN A 108 -18.71 3.05 -7.99
CA GLN A 108 -18.05 2.90 -9.31
C GLN A 108 -17.20 1.63 -9.39
N SER A 109 -16.85 1.02 -8.26
CA SER A 109 -16.13 -0.26 -8.20
C SER A 109 -17.03 -1.50 -8.31
N GLY A 110 -18.33 -1.29 -8.56
CA GLY A 110 -19.35 -2.32 -8.53
C GLY A 110 -20.18 -2.27 -7.24
N GLN A 111 -20.62 -3.43 -6.76
CA GLN A 111 -21.36 -3.52 -5.50
C GLN A 111 -20.44 -3.17 -4.33
N THR A 112 -20.91 -2.26 -3.47
CA THR A 112 -20.17 -1.84 -2.28
C THR A 112 -20.12 -2.93 -1.22
N ASP A 113 -19.03 -2.95 -0.44
CA ASP A 113 -18.81 -3.91 0.65
C ASP A 113 -18.23 -3.18 1.88
N TYR A 114 -19.13 -2.50 2.60
CA TYR A 114 -18.78 -1.77 3.82
C TYR A 114 -18.22 -2.67 4.93
N PRO A 115 -18.79 -3.87 5.22
CA PRO A 115 -18.23 -4.74 6.25
C PRO A 115 -16.77 -5.12 5.98
N ARG A 116 -16.44 -5.52 4.74
CA ARG A 116 -15.06 -5.84 4.36
C ARG A 116 -14.15 -4.61 4.44
N ALA A 117 -14.63 -3.44 4.01
CA ALA A 117 -13.86 -2.20 4.13
C ALA A 117 -13.50 -1.86 5.61
N ILE A 118 -14.43 -2.05 6.54
CA ILE A 118 -14.18 -1.84 7.97
C ILE A 118 -13.13 -2.83 8.49
N THR A 119 -13.23 -4.10 8.12
CA THR A 119 -12.23 -5.12 8.52
C THR A 119 -10.83 -4.78 8.01
N LEU A 120 -10.71 -4.36 6.75
CA LEU A 120 -9.42 -3.94 6.17
C LEU A 120 -8.83 -2.73 6.92
N LEU A 121 -9.65 -1.73 7.26
CA LEU A 121 -9.19 -0.57 8.04
C LEU A 121 -8.78 -0.93 9.47
N GLN A 122 -9.46 -1.89 10.10
CA GLN A 122 -9.06 -2.42 11.40
C GLN A 122 -7.72 -3.15 11.32
N GLN A 123 -7.53 -3.99 10.30
CA GLN A 123 -6.26 -4.66 10.04
C GLN A 123 -5.14 -3.65 9.80
N ALA A 124 -5.39 -2.65 8.96
CA ALA A 124 -4.42 -1.60 8.66
C ALA A 124 -4.05 -0.75 9.88
N SER A 125 -4.97 -0.51 10.81
CA SER A 125 -4.73 0.29 12.03
C SER A 125 -4.11 -0.51 13.18
N THR A 126 -4.07 -1.84 13.10
CA THR A 126 -3.48 -2.67 14.14
C THR A 126 -1.95 -2.65 14.05
N ASN A 127 -1.27 -2.30 15.15
CA ASN A 127 0.20 -2.32 15.25
C ASN A 127 0.71 -3.78 15.39
N ALA A 128 1.95 -4.05 14.94
CA ALA A 128 2.55 -5.39 15.03
C ALA A 128 2.62 -5.93 16.48
N GLU A 129 2.74 -5.06 17.48
CA GLU A 129 2.74 -5.42 18.91
C GLU A 129 1.40 -6.02 19.36
N SER A 130 0.28 -5.46 18.89
CA SER A 130 -1.06 -5.98 19.16
C SER A 130 -1.34 -7.31 18.45
N ASP A 131 -0.65 -7.58 17.34
CA ASP A 131 -0.82 -8.81 16.56
C ASP A 131 -0.12 -10.02 17.22
N PHE A 132 1.05 -9.79 17.86
CA PHE A 132 1.69 -10.79 18.73
C PHE A 132 0.79 -11.16 19.91
N CYS A 133 0.26 -10.17 20.64
CA CYS A 133 -0.64 -10.40 21.77
C CYS A 133 -1.95 -11.10 21.36
N ARG A 134 -2.52 -10.73 20.20
CA ARG A 134 -3.75 -11.36 19.70
C ARG A 134 -3.52 -12.81 19.26
N ARG A 135 -2.44 -13.11 18.54
CA ARG A 135 -2.08 -14.49 18.18
C ARG A 135 -1.76 -15.34 19.42
N CYS A 136 -1.10 -14.78 20.43
CA CYS A 136 -0.91 -15.44 21.72
C CYS A 136 -2.25 -15.73 22.43
N ALA A 137 -3.18 -14.76 22.43
CA ALA A 137 -4.50 -14.92 23.03
C ALA A 137 -5.37 -15.96 22.29
N ASP A 138 -5.38 -15.92 20.96
CA ASP A 138 -6.13 -16.86 20.12
C ASP A 138 -5.56 -18.30 20.27
N ALA A 139 -4.23 -18.45 20.33
CA ALA A 139 -3.58 -19.74 20.60
C ALA A 139 -3.88 -20.28 22.02
N ALA A 140 -3.83 -19.42 23.04
CA ALA A 140 -4.17 -19.79 24.41
C ALA A 140 -5.66 -20.19 24.55
N GLY A 141 -6.56 -19.48 23.88
CA GLY A 141 -7.99 -19.80 23.86
C GLY A 141 -8.33 -21.07 23.08
N ALA A 142 -7.51 -21.48 22.10
CA ALA A 142 -7.64 -22.75 21.41
C ALA A 142 -7.18 -23.93 22.29
N ASP A 143 -6.07 -23.80 23.03
CA ASP A 143 -5.58 -24.83 23.95
C ASP A 143 -6.58 -25.09 25.10
N LEU A 144 -7.14 -24.03 25.69
CA LEU A 144 -8.15 -24.14 26.75
C LEU A 144 -9.43 -24.87 26.30
N ARG A 145 -9.88 -24.62 25.06
CA ARG A 145 -11.03 -25.33 24.48
C ARG A 145 -10.75 -26.81 24.24
N GLN A 146 -9.53 -27.17 23.84
CA GLN A 146 -9.13 -28.57 23.65
C GLN A 146 -9.02 -29.32 24.98
N ARG A 147 -8.50 -28.68 26.04
CA ARG A 147 -8.41 -29.27 27.39
C ARG A 147 -9.79 -29.55 27.99
N HIS A 148 -10.69 -28.56 27.97
CA HIS A 148 -12.06 -28.77 28.44
C HIS A 148 -12.86 -29.76 27.58
N GLY A 149 -12.57 -29.85 26.28
CA GLY A 149 -13.16 -30.86 25.40
C GLY A 149 -12.71 -32.30 25.71
N ARG A 150 -11.51 -32.48 26.27
CA ARG A 150 -10.99 -33.80 26.71
C ARG A 150 -11.48 -34.20 28.10
N GLU A 151 -11.68 -33.24 29.00
CA GLU A 151 -12.20 -33.49 30.35
C GLU A 151 -13.69 -33.89 30.35
N ARG A 152 -14.50 -33.38 29.42
CA ARG A 152 -15.92 -33.78 29.30
C ARG A 152 -16.16 -35.11 28.57
N ARG A 153 -15.10 -35.77 28.07
CA ARG A 153 -15.18 -37.05 27.34
C ARG A 153 -14.60 -38.23 28.14
N ARG A 154 -14.30 -38.05 29.42
CA ARG A 154 -13.94 -39.10 30.38
C ARG A 154 -15.04 -39.25 31.40
#